data_AF-A0A536SHZ2-F1
#
_entry.id   AF-A0A536SHZ2-F1
#
_cell.length_a   1.000
_cell.length_b   1.000
_cell.length_c   1.000
_cell.angle_alpha   90.00
_cell.angle_beta   90.00
_cell.angle_gamma   90.00
#
_symmetry.space_group_name_H-M   'P 1'
#
loop_
_entity.id
_entity.type
_entity.pdbx_description
1 polymer ?
#
loop_
_entity_poly.entity_id
_entity_poly.type
_entity_poly.pdbx_seq_one_letter_code
_entity_poly.pdbx_strand_id
1 'polypeptide(L)'
;MSTRAAKADRKTTETQIALSVNLDGNGKATLATGVPFLDHMLDQVARHAMLDLDIEAKGDLRIDAHHTVEDVGITLGQAVARAIGDKKGIRRYGHAYV
;
A
#
# COMPACT_ATOMS: atom_id res chain seq x y z
N MET A 1 15.39 16.02 -7.45
CA MET A 1 13.94 15.77 -7.66
C MET A 1 13.30 15.59 -6.30
N SER A 2 12.05 16.03 -6.13
CA SER A 2 11.30 15.76 -4.90
C SER A 2 10.89 14.28 -4.83
N THR A 3 10.92 13.67 -3.65
CA THR A 3 10.56 12.26 -3.42
C THR A 3 9.09 12.03 -3.73
N ARG A 4 8.77 10.99 -4.51
CA ARG A 4 7.38 10.59 -4.81
C ARG A 4 6.82 9.75 -3.68
N ALA A 5 6.34 10.44 -2.65
CA ALA A 5 5.73 9.81 -1.49
C ALA A 5 4.36 10.40 -1.17
N ALA A 6 3.48 9.59 -0.58
CA ALA A 6 2.16 10.04 -0.14
C ALA A 6 1.69 9.26 1.09
N LYS A 7 0.77 9.88 1.82
CA LYS A 7 -0.02 9.25 2.87
C LYS A 7 -1.49 9.19 2.46
N ALA A 8 -2.17 8.16 2.94
CA ALA A 8 -3.61 8.03 2.83
C ALA A 8 -4.17 7.39 4.09
N ASP A 9 -5.25 7.97 4.58
CA ASP A 9 -6.02 7.48 5.71
C ASP A 9 -7.44 7.20 5.23
N ARG A 10 -8.01 6.09 5.67
CA ARG A 10 -9.37 5.69 5.31
C ARG A 10 -10.06 5.12 6.54
N LYS A 11 -11.28 5.56 6.79
CA LYS A 11 -12.09 5.08 7.91
C LYS A 11 -13.54 4.84 7.47
N THR A 12 -14.06 3.66 7.75
CA THR A 12 -15.48 3.32 7.63
C THR A 12 -15.99 2.72 8.94
N THR A 13 -17.19 2.15 8.90
CA THR A 13 -17.78 1.37 9.99
C THR A 13 -17.07 0.04 10.21
N GLU A 14 -16.45 -0.51 9.17
CA GLU A 14 -15.78 -1.82 9.16
C GLU A 14 -14.30 -1.70 9.50
N THR A 15 -13.61 -0.67 8.97
CA THR A 15 -12.15 -0.57 9.05
C THR A 15 -11.62 0.83 9.35
N GLN A 16 -10.38 0.89 9.83
CA GLN A 16 -9.53 2.07 9.92
C GLN A 16 -8.13 1.74 9.40
N ILE A 17 -7.72 2.41 8.33
CA ILE A 17 -6.45 2.21 7.63
C ILE A 17 -5.64 3.51 7.67
N ALA A 18 -4.37 3.41 8.08
CA ALA A 18 -3.37 4.45 7.93
C ALA A 18 -2.22 3.89 7.07
N LEU A 19 -1.86 4.59 6.00
CA LEU A 19 -0.91 4.09 5.02
C LEU A 19 0.02 5.19 4.52
N SER A 20 1.29 4.86 4.36
CA SER A 20 2.24 5.66 3.59
C SER A 20 3.00 4.82 2.57
N VAL A 21 3.32 5.44 1.43
CA VAL A 21 4.11 4.84 0.36
C VAL A 21 5.17 5.83 -0.13
N ASN A 22 6.37 5.32 -0.40
CA ASN A 22 7.41 6.00 -1.15
C ASN A 22 7.73 5.18 -2.40
N LEU A 23 7.50 5.76 -3.58
CA LEU A 23 7.77 5.13 -4.88
C LEU A 23 9.25 5.16 -5.27
N ASP A 24 10.05 5.99 -4.60
CA ASP A 24 11.50 6.11 -4.74
C ASP A 24 12.18 5.48 -3.50
N GLY A 25 11.71 4.30 -3.09
CA GLY A 25 12.10 3.62 -1.86
C GLY A 25 13.29 2.68 -2.01
N ASN A 26 13.49 1.86 -0.97
CA ASN A 26 14.54 0.84 -0.88
C ASN A 26 13.97 -0.56 -0.55
N GLY A 27 12.66 -0.75 -0.64
CA GLY A 27 12.01 -2.03 -0.35
C GLY A 27 11.75 -2.27 1.15
N LYS A 28 11.64 -1.21 1.97
CA LYS A 28 11.35 -1.34 3.41
C LYS A 28 9.84 -1.44 3.66
N ALA A 29 9.43 -2.33 4.55
CA ALA A 29 8.01 -2.48 4.89
C ALA A 29 7.79 -2.59 6.41
N THR A 30 6.85 -1.78 6.92
CA THR A 30 6.24 -1.96 8.25
C THR A 30 4.77 -2.26 8.03
N LEU A 31 4.34 -3.48 8.34
CA LEU A 31 3.02 -3.99 7.97
C LEU A 31 2.32 -4.57 9.19
N ALA A 32 1.15 -4.03 9.50
CA ALA A 32 0.29 -4.47 10.58
C ALA A 32 -1.16 -4.43 10.11
N THR A 33 -1.52 -5.30 9.15
CA THR A 33 -2.91 -5.34 8.64
C THR A 33 -3.85 -6.15 9.53
N GLY A 34 -3.29 -6.99 10.41
CA GLY A 34 -4.03 -8.00 11.17
C GLY A 34 -4.35 -9.27 10.36
N VAL A 35 -3.98 -9.32 9.08
CA VAL A 35 -4.12 -10.49 8.19
C VAL A 35 -2.72 -10.97 7.79
N PRO A 36 -2.12 -11.96 8.49
CA PRO A 36 -0.69 -12.28 8.32
C PRO A 36 -0.27 -12.66 6.91
N PHE A 37 -1.14 -13.31 6.14
CA PHE A 37 -0.83 -13.65 4.75
C PHE A 37 -0.85 -12.43 3.83
N LEU A 38 -1.71 -11.44 4.09
CA LEU A 38 -1.69 -10.17 3.36
C LEU A 38 -0.40 -9.41 3.66
N ASP A 39 0.03 -9.35 4.92
CA ASP A 39 1.31 -8.74 5.30
C ASP A 39 2.48 -9.40 4.55
N HIS A 40 2.47 -10.74 4.46
CA HIS A 40 3.48 -11.47 3.69
C HIS A 40 3.48 -11.08 2.20
N MET A 41 2.29 -10.97 1.57
CA MET A 41 2.18 -10.55 0.16
C MET A 41 2.65 -9.11 -0.06
N LEU A 42 2.31 -8.19 0.84
CA LEU A 42 2.71 -6.79 0.75
C LEU A 42 4.22 -6.59 0.97
N ASP A 43 4.87 -7.42 1.80
CA ASP A 43 6.35 -7.42 1.93
C ASP A 43 7.02 -7.79 0.59
N GLN A 44 6.48 -8.78 -0.13
CA GLN A 44 7.00 -9.14 -1.46
C GLN A 44 6.84 -7.98 -2.45
N VAL A 45 5.69 -7.30 -2.44
CA VAL A 45 5.45 -6.12 -3.28
C VAL A 45 6.45 -5.02 -2.95
N ALA A 46 6.65 -4.68 -1.67
CA ALA A 46 7.62 -3.67 -1.25
C ALA A 46 9.04 -4.01 -1.76
N ARG A 47 9.49 -5.23 -1.46
CA ARG A 47 10.84 -5.73 -1.77
C ARG A 47 11.13 -5.73 -3.28
N HIS A 48 10.22 -6.28 -4.08
CA HIS A 48 10.46 -6.47 -5.51
C HIS A 48 10.15 -5.22 -6.36
N ALA A 49 9.29 -4.32 -5.88
CA ALA A 49 9.02 -3.05 -6.55
C ALA A 49 9.90 -1.89 -6.04
N MET A 50 10.78 -2.12 -5.06
CA MET A 50 11.62 -1.12 -4.40
C MET A 50 10.79 0.03 -3.79
N LEU A 51 9.62 -0.30 -3.23
CA LEU A 51 8.75 0.65 -2.54
C LEU A 51 9.07 0.64 -1.05
N ASP A 52 9.00 1.79 -0.38
CA ASP A 52 8.87 1.79 1.07
C ASP A 52 7.38 1.88 1.43
N LEU A 53 6.90 0.96 2.29
CA LEU A 53 5.52 0.85 2.73
C LEU A 53 5.41 0.89 4.26
N ASP A 54 4.44 1.65 4.76
CA ASP A 54 4.02 1.64 6.17
C ASP A 54 2.49 1.52 6.19
N ILE A 55 1.96 0.44 6.76
CA ILE A 55 0.54 0.12 6.75
C ILE A 55 0.10 -0.34 8.13
N GLU A 56 -0.81 0.41 8.75
CA GLU A 56 -1.56 0.01 9.95
C GLU A 56 -3.04 -0.14 9.56
N ALA A 57 -3.61 -1.32 9.81
CA ALA A 57 -5.04 -1.56 9.63
C ALA A 57 -5.68 -2.13 10.90
N LYS A 58 -6.89 -1.67 11.19
CA LYS A 58 -7.80 -2.28 12.17
C LYS A 58 -9.12 -2.51 11.47
N GLY A 59 -9.55 -3.77 11.39
CA GLY A 59 -10.80 -4.13 10.75
C GLY A 59 -11.61 -5.12 11.57
N ASP A 60 -12.79 -5.44 11.07
CA ASP A 60 -13.79 -6.33 11.64
C ASP A 60 -13.48 -7.83 11.43
N LEU A 61 -12.23 -8.25 11.65
CA LEU A 61 -11.69 -9.59 11.37
C LEU A 61 -12.44 -10.76 12.03
N ARG A 62 -13.33 -10.48 12.99
CA ARG A 62 -14.25 -11.47 13.57
C ARG A 62 -15.35 -11.91 12.59
N ILE A 63 -15.65 -11.11 11.57
CA ILE A 63 -16.61 -11.42 10.51
C ILE A 63 -15.87 -12.22 9.44
N ASP A 64 -14.94 -11.57 8.74
CA ASP A 64 -13.93 -12.18 7.88
C ASP A 64 -12.81 -11.16 7.58
N ALA A 65 -11.90 -11.48 6.66
CA ALA A 65 -10.82 -10.59 6.24
C ALA A 65 -11.20 -9.67 5.05
N HIS A 66 -12.38 -9.81 4.47
CA HIS A 66 -12.75 -9.18 3.19
C HIS A 66 -12.59 -7.67 3.25
N HIS A 67 -13.28 -7.02 4.19
CA HIS A 67 -13.26 -5.55 4.30
C HIS A 67 -11.85 -5.03 4.59
N THR A 68 -11.08 -5.74 5.43
CA THR A 68 -9.69 -5.35 5.74
C THR A 68 -8.80 -5.42 4.49
N VAL A 69 -8.87 -6.52 3.74
CA VAL A 69 -8.08 -6.70 2.51
C VAL A 69 -8.49 -5.67 1.45
N GLU A 70 -9.80 -5.49 1.25
CA GLU A 70 -10.35 -4.52 0.30
C GLU A 70 -9.93 -3.09 0.64
N ASP A 71 -10.12 -2.66 1.88
CA ASP A 71 -9.86 -1.28 2.29
C ASP A 71 -8.36 -0.95 2.35
N VAL A 72 -7.50 -1.92 2.66
CA VAL A 72 -6.05 -1.79 2.47
C VAL A 72 -5.71 -1.58 0.99
N GLY A 73 -6.30 -2.39 0.10
CA GLY A 73 -6.11 -2.27 -1.35
C GLY A 73 -6.55 -0.92 -1.92
N ILE A 74 -7.74 -0.44 -1.53
CA ILE A 74 -8.26 0.87 -1.92
C ILE A 74 -7.34 1.98 -1.43
N THR A 75 -6.94 1.94 -0.15
CA THR A 75 -6.11 2.98 0.46
C THR A 75 -4.71 3.03 -0.15
N LEU A 76 -4.12 1.85 -0.43
CA LEU A 76 -2.84 1.74 -1.14
C LEU A 76 -2.94 2.33 -2.56
N GLY A 77 -3.99 1.99 -3.31
CA GLY A 77 -4.23 2.54 -4.64
C GLY A 77 -4.35 4.07 -4.64
N GLN A 78 -5.05 4.64 -3.65
CA GLN A 78 -5.15 6.09 -3.46
C GLN A 78 -3.79 6.73 -3.16
N ALA A 79 -3.00 6.14 -2.28
CA ALA A 79 -1.67 6.65 -1.93
C ALA A 79 -0.71 6.60 -3.12
N VAL A 80 -0.70 5.50 -3.87
CA VAL A 80 0.11 5.37 -5.11
C VAL A 80 -0.32 6.42 -6.13
N ALA A 81 -1.62 6.61 -6.36
CA ALA A 81 -2.11 7.63 -7.29
C ALA A 81 -1.66 9.04 -6.91
N ARG A 82 -1.70 9.38 -5.61
CA ARG A 82 -1.20 10.67 -5.08
C ARG A 82 0.32 10.80 -5.25
N ALA A 83 1.08 9.75 -4.93
CA ALA A 83 2.53 9.75 -5.00
C ALA A 83 3.07 9.87 -6.44
N ILE A 84 2.39 9.27 -7.44
CA ILE A 84 2.81 9.40 -8.85
C ILE A 84 2.59 10.84 -9.37
N GLY A 85 1.58 11.56 -8.88
CA GLY A 85 1.29 12.94 -9.30
C GLY A 85 0.83 13.04 -10.76
N ASP A 86 1.39 14.00 -11.51
CA ASP A 86 1.00 14.28 -12.90
C ASP A 86 1.49 13.24 -13.92
N LYS A 87 2.24 12.23 -13.46
CA LYS A 87 2.76 11.11 -14.23
C LYS A 87 3.71 11.52 -15.37
N LYS A 88 4.24 12.75 -15.39
CA LYS A 88 5.20 13.16 -16.42
C LYS A 88 6.56 12.50 -16.19
N GLY A 89 7.20 12.08 -17.29
CA GLY A 89 8.55 11.52 -17.27
C GLY A 89 8.67 10.08 -16.77
N ILE A 90 7.58 9.40 -16.42
CA ILE A 90 7.63 7.97 -16.06
C ILE A 90 7.69 7.08 -17.30
N ARG A 91 8.18 5.85 -17.14
CA ARG A 91 8.18 4.82 -18.19
C ARG A 91 6.77 4.44 -18.68
N ARG A 92 5.75 4.66 -17.84
CA ARG A 92 4.31 4.45 -18.07
C ARG A 92 3.85 3.00 -18.25
N TYR A 93 4.62 2.18 -18.94
CA TYR A 93 4.34 0.76 -19.16
C TYR A 93 5.44 -0.11 -18.55
N GLY A 94 5.04 -1.22 -17.93
CA GLY A 94 5.93 -2.21 -17.33
C GLY A 94 5.31 -3.61 -17.41
N HIS A 95 6.16 -4.63 -17.53
CA HIS A 95 5.78 -6.04 -17.49
C HIS A 95 6.89 -6.83 -16.79
N ALA A 96 6.53 -7.96 -16.18
CA ALA A 96 7.47 -8.89 -15.55
C ALA A 96 6.88 -10.30 -15.58
N TYR A 97 7.75 -11.31 -15.56
CA TYR A 97 7.42 -12.70 -15.27
C TYR A 97 8.20 -13.10 -14.00
N VAL A 98 7.56 -13.85 -13.12
CA VAL A 98 8.13 -14.36 -11.87
C VAL A 98 8.08 -15.88 -11.89
#